data_AF-A0A960Y7G0-F1
#
_entry.id   AF-A0A960Y7G0-F1
#
_cell.length_a   1.000
_cell.length_b   1.000
_cell.length_c   1.000
_cell.angle_alpha   90.00
_cell.angle_beta   90.00
_cell.angle_gamma   90.00
#
_symmetry.space_group_name_H-M   'P 1'
#
loop_
_entity.id
_entity.type
_entity.pdbx_description
1 polymer ?
#
loop_
_entity_poly.entity_id
_entity_poly.type
_entity_poly.pdbx_seq_one_letter_code
_entity_poly.pdbx_strand_id
1 'polypeptide(L)'
;GGSFPVELGGVRVLVGGVAAPLLFVSPNQINAVTPSGLGDGELASVMLEGGAPSNVLSLTSIPALPVSFQSGDRQVIALDQEGRLITEQNPVKRGEIAVVWATAVGAMAPEMADGAVAPLEPPFPQATGITGVTVDDVPAQILYAGAAPGLVAGVAQVNFVVPEGNEAGERFLRLLTGDGEYGIAVRIWVE
;
A
#
# COMPACT_ATOMS: atom_id res chain seq x y z
N GLY A 1 19.77 -1.43 -6.23
CA GLY A 1 18.44 -0.83 -6.09
C GLY A 1 18.47 0.57 -6.69
N GLY A 2 17.39 1.00 -7.33
CA GLY A 2 17.20 2.38 -7.79
C GLY A 2 16.43 3.21 -6.77
N SER A 3 16.28 4.50 -7.05
CA SER A 3 15.37 5.39 -6.33
C SER A 3 14.63 6.26 -7.34
N PHE A 4 13.37 6.59 -7.06
CA PHE A 4 12.62 7.54 -7.86
C PHE A 4 13.11 8.97 -7.59
N PRO A 5 13.19 9.82 -8.63
CA PRO A 5 13.68 11.18 -8.47
C PRO A 5 12.62 12.05 -7.78
N VAL A 6 13.08 13.08 -7.07
CA VAL A 6 12.21 14.13 -6.49
C VAL A 6 11.99 15.32 -7.45
N GLU A 7 12.61 15.27 -8.62
CA GLU A 7 12.41 16.21 -9.73
C GLU A 7 12.35 15.45 -11.05
N LEU A 8 11.30 15.68 -11.84
CA LEU A 8 11.11 15.01 -13.13
C LEU A 8 10.50 16.00 -14.14
N GLY A 9 11.20 16.22 -15.26
CA GLY A 9 10.73 17.15 -16.29
C GLY A 9 10.66 18.61 -15.81
N GLY A 10 11.51 18.99 -14.84
CA GLY A 10 11.50 20.31 -14.23
C GLY A 10 10.30 20.55 -13.30
N VAL A 11 9.61 19.48 -12.88
CA VAL A 11 8.53 19.49 -11.88
C VAL A 11 9.06 18.92 -10.57
N ARG A 12 8.82 19.60 -9.45
CA ARG A 12 8.92 19.04 -8.09
C ARG A 12 7.57 19.10 -7.42
N VAL A 13 7.26 18.08 -6.61
CA VAL A 13 6.12 18.07 -5.70
C VAL A 13 6.66 18.21 -4.29
N LEU A 14 6.25 19.25 -3.57
CA LEU A 14 6.47 19.33 -2.12
C LEU A 14 5.24 18.82 -1.40
N VAL A 15 5.42 18.12 -0.28
CA VAL A 15 4.36 17.70 0.64
C VAL A 15 4.82 18.07 2.04
N GLY A 16 4.12 19.02 2.67
CA GLY A 16 4.56 19.57 3.98
C GLY A 16 5.96 20.23 3.91
N GLY A 17 6.35 20.71 2.73
CA GLY A 17 7.68 21.27 2.47
C GLY A 17 8.78 20.25 2.14
N VAL A 18 8.48 18.95 2.18
CA VAL A 18 9.42 17.86 1.83
C VAL A 18 9.21 17.43 0.37
N ALA A 19 10.29 17.23 -0.38
CA ALA A 19 10.19 16.82 -1.78
C ALA A 19 9.75 15.35 -1.91
N ALA A 20 8.65 15.13 -2.63
CA ALA A 20 8.06 13.82 -2.85
C ALA A 20 8.70 13.09 -4.03
N PRO A 21 8.97 11.78 -3.93
CA PRO A 21 9.38 10.96 -5.05
C PRO A 21 8.32 10.96 -6.17
N LEU A 22 8.75 11.14 -7.42
CA LEU A 22 7.89 11.22 -8.59
C LEU A 22 7.96 9.93 -9.40
N LEU A 23 6.81 9.27 -9.55
CA LEU A 23 6.65 8.05 -10.35
C LEU A 23 6.37 8.37 -11.81
N PHE A 24 5.66 9.47 -12.07
CA PHE A 24 5.22 9.88 -13.39
C PHE A 24 4.88 11.37 -13.44
N VAL A 25 5.23 12.04 -14.54
CA VAL A 25 4.87 13.43 -14.81
C VAL A 25 4.42 13.56 -16.26
N SER A 26 3.27 14.18 -16.48
CA SER A 26 2.72 14.58 -17.77
C SER A 26 2.00 15.92 -17.63
N PRO A 27 1.61 16.59 -18.75
CA PRO A 27 0.94 17.90 -18.67
C PRO A 27 -0.31 17.93 -17.79
N ASN A 28 -1.04 16.81 -17.67
CA ASN A 28 -2.33 16.75 -16.97
C ASN A 28 -2.34 15.76 -15.78
N GLN A 29 -1.22 15.14 -15.44
CA GLN A 29 -1.16 14.13 -14.38
C GLN A 29 0.24 14.02 -13.81
N ILE A 30 0.31 13.97 -12.47
CA ILE A 30 1.51 13.67 -11.70
C ILE A 30 1.17 12.53 -10.75
N ASN A 31 2.01 11.51 -10.71
CA ASN A 31 1.96 10.46 -9.69
C ASN A 31 3.18 10.62 -8.80
N ALA A 32 2.95 10.84 -7.51
CA ALA A 32 4.00 11.03 -6.51
C ALA A 32 3.72 10.12 -5.29
N VAL A 33 4.77 9.83 -4.53
CA VAL A 33 4.69 9.09 -3.27
C VAL A 33 4.78 10.09 -2.12
N THR A 34 3.85 10.01 -1.18
CA THR A 34 3.90 10.85 0.03
C THR A 34 5.16 10.50 0.85
N PRO A 35 5.99 11.50 1.23
CA PRO A 35 7.10 11.30 2.14
C PRO A 35 6.66 10.71 3.49
N SER A 36 7.48 9.83 4.06
CA SER A 36 7.17 9.12 5.32
C SER A 36 7.24 9.98 6.58
N GLY A 37 7.89 11.15 6.53
CA GLY A 37 8.17 12.00 7.69
C GLY A 37 7.09 13.01 8.10
N LEU A 38 5.87 12.92 7.56
CA LEU A 38 4.77 13.82 7.92
C LEU A 38 4.15 13.40 9.26
N GLY A 39 4.00 14.34 10.19
CA GLY A 39 3.32 14.09 11.46
C GLY A 39 1.81 13.92 11.30
N ASP A 40 1.17 13.16 12.20
CA ASP A 40 -0.28 13.02 12.23
C ASP A 40 -0.96 14.38 12.43
N GLY A 41 -2.01 14.63 11.64
CA GLY A 41 -2.74 15.90 11.68
C GLY A 41 -2.01 17.09 11.04
N GLU A 42 -0.77 16.92 10.56
CA GLU A 42 -0.06 17.98 9.86
C GLU A 42 -0.73 18.31 8.52
N LEU A 43 -0.67 19.60 8.17
CA LEU A 43 -1.12 20.08 6.88
C LEU A 43 -0.03 19.83 5.84
N ALA A 44 -0.29 18.88 4.97
CA ALA A 44 0.48 18.70 3.75
C ALA A 44 0.00 19.72 2.71
N SER A 45 0.92 20.58 2.24
CA SER A 45 0.73 21.43 1.06
C SER A 45 1.37 20.78 -0.16
N VAL A 46 0.61 20.64 -1.25
CA VAL A 46 1.14 20.21 -2.56
C VAL A 46 1.52 21.43 -3.39
N MET A 47 2.80 21.57 -3.73
CA MET A 47 3.30 22.64 -4.60
C MET A 47 4.05 22.06 -5.78
N LEU A 48 3.70 22.51 -6.99
CA LEU A 48 4.43 22.22 -8.22
C LEU A 48 5.48 23.30 -8.46
N GLU A 49 6.74 22.91 -8.53
CA GLU A 49 7.82 23.80 -8.95
C GLU A 49 8.24 23.46 -10.36
N GLY A 50 7.90 24.33 -11.31
CA GLY A 50 8.13 24.20 -12.74
C GLY A 50 7.53 25.39 -13.49
N GLY A 51 8.02 26.59 -13.18
CA GLY A 51 7.39 27.87 -13.56
C GLY A 51 6.81 28.60 -12.34
N ALA A 52 5.55 29.01 -12.40
CA ALA A 52 4.84 29.62 -11.26
C ALA A 52 4.29 28.55 -10.30
N PRO A 53 4.20 28.82 -8.98
CA PRO A 53 3.60 27.90 -8.01
C PRO A 53 2.17 27.51 -8.41
N SER A 54 1.81 26.23 -8.27
CA SER A 54 0.42 25.79 -8.36
C SER A 54 -0.43 26.27 -7.19
N ASN A 55 -1.73 25.98 -7.22
CA ASN A 55 -2.56 26.05 -6.02
C ASN A 55 -2.00 25.14 -4.93
N VAL A 56 -2.08 25.59 -3.69
CA VAL A 56 -1.82 24.76 -2.51
C VAL A 56 -3.08 23.97 -2.20
N LEU A 57 -2.96 22.64 -2.18
CA LEU A 57 -3.96 21.76 -1.59
C LEU A 57 -3.56 21.47 -0.15
N SER A 58 -4.39 21.82 0.81
CA SER A 58 -4.19 21.47 2.21
C SER A 58 -4.84 20.11 2.49
N LEU A 59 -4.02 19.14 2.85
CA LEU A 59 -4.44 17.81 3.26
C LEU A 59 -4.11 17.60 4.73
N THR A 60 -4.97 16.91 5.46
CA THR A 60 -4.68 16.49 6.83
C THR A 60 -4.12 15.07 6.80
N SER A 61 -2.91 14.89 7.33
CA SER A 61 -2.36 13.56 7.57
C SER A 61 -3.19 12.81 8.61
N ILE A 62 -3.43 11.52 8.39
CA ILE A 62 -4.11 10.65 9.36
C ILE A 62 -3.15 9.54 9.80
N PRO A 63 -3.35 8.96 11.00
CA PRO A 63 -2.56 7.81 11.44
C PRO A 63 -2.54 6.70 10.38
N ALA A 64 -1.43 5.98 10.33
CA ALA A 64 -1.22 4.88 9.39
C ALA A 64 -2.28 3.78 9.59
N LEU A 65 -3.30 3.79 8.74
CA LEU A 65 -4.31 2.74 8.62
C LEU A 65 -4.06 2.00 7.31
N PRO A 66 -3.59 0.74 7.34
CA PRO A 66 -3.28 -0.01 6.15
C PRO A 66 -4.49 -0.13 5.23
N VAL A 67 -4.27 0.14 3.95
CA VAL A 67 -5.28 0.00 2.90
C VAL A 67 -4.70 -0.84 1.78
N SER A 68 -5.40 -1.93 1.44
CA SER A 68 -5.06 -2.74 0.27
C SER A 68 -5.41 -1.98 -1.01
N PHE A 69 -4.54 -2.07 -2.03
CA PHE A 69 -4.86 -1.55 -3.35
C PHE A 69 -6.08 -2.27 -3.92
N GLN A 70 -7.00 -1.50 -4.49
CA GLN A 70 -8.30 -1.97 -4.94
C GLN A 70 -8.67 -1.34 -6.28
N SER A 71 -9.47 -2.05 -7.08
CA SER A 71 -10.18 -1.50 -8.23
C SER A 71 -11.55 -0.95 -7.81
N GLY A 72 -12.38 -0.59 -8.79
CA GLY A 72 -13.77 -0.18 -8.56
C GLY A 72 -14.52 -1.13 -7.62
N ASP A 73 -15.53 -0.59 -6.94
CA ASP A 73 -16.37 -1.30 -5.96
C ASP A 73 -15.64 -1.93 -4.77
N ARG A 74 -14.42 -1.45 -4.47
CA ARG A 74 -13.56 -1.94 -3.36
C ARG A 74 -13.06 -3.37 -3.57
N GLN A 75 -13.05 -3.88 -4.80
CA GLN A 75 -12.46 -5.17 -5.11
C GLN A 75 -10.94 -5.10 -4.95
N VAL A 76 -10.35 -5.95 -4.11
CA VAL A 76 -8.90 -5.98 -3.89
C VAL A 76 -8.17 -6.41 -5.16
N ILE A 77 -7.02 -5.78 -5.43
CA ILE A 77 -6.06 -6.28 -6.41
C ILE A 77 -5.22 -7.33 -5.69
N ALA A 78 -5.51 -8.60 -5.97
CA ALA A 78 -4.88 -9.74 -5.33
C ALA A 78 -4.54 -10.85 -6.33
N LEU A 79 -3.51 -11.63 -5.99
CA LEU A 79 -3.16 -12.85 -6.71
C LEU A 79 -3.36 -14.08 -5.80
N ASP A 80 -3.72 -15.20 -6.42
CA ASP A 80 -3.61 -16.51 -5.78
C ASP A 80 -2.16 -17.00 -5.74
N GLN A 81 -1.92 -18.17 -5.13
CA GLN A 81 -0.59 -18.76 -4.99
C GLN A 81 0.05 -19.14 -6.33
N GLU A 82 -0.74 -19.29 -7.40
CA GLU A 82 -0.27 -19.51 -8.77
C GLU A 82 -0.01 -18.19 -9.53
N GLY A 83 -0.24 -17.03 -8.90
CA GLY A 83 0.00 -15.72 -9.49
C GLY A 83 -1.12 -15.26 -10.44
N ARG A 84 -2.32 -15.84 -10.36
CA ARG A 84 -3.48 -15.43 -11.15
C ARG A 84 -4.33 -14.44 -10.34
N LEU A 85 -4.97 -13.50 -11.03
CA LEU A 85 -5.85 -12.52 -10.39
C LEU A 85 -7.01 -13.22 -9.67
N ILE A 86 -7.25 -12.82 -8.43
CA ILE A 86 -8.43 -13.27 -7.67
C ILE A 86 -9.64 -12.46 -8.13
N THR A 87 -10.63 -13.13 -8.70
CA THR A 87 -11.86 -12.55 -9.23
C THR A 87 -13.04 -13.48 -8.94
N GLU A 88 -14.26 -13.08 -9.30
CA GLU A 88 -15.43 -13.98 -9.21
C GLU A 88 -15.27 -15.25 -10.05
N GLN A 89 -14.58 -15.15 -11.20
CA GLN A 89 -14.32 -16.30 -12.09
C GLN A 89 -13.06 -17.08 -11.71
N ASN A 90 -12.22 -16.53 -10.84
CA ASN A 90 -11.05 -17.20 -10.26
C ASN A 90 -10.96 -16.85 -8.76
N PRO A 91 -11.90 -17.36 -7.94
CA PRO A 91 -11.84 -17.16 -6.49
C PRO A 91 -10.64 -17.91 -5.90
N VAL A 92 -10.09 -17.42 -4.80
CA VAL A 92 -9.03 -18.13 -4.05
C VAL A 92 -9.66 -19.17 -3.14
N LYS A 93 -9.08 -20.38 -3.09
CA LYS A 93 -9.61 -21.42 -2.20
C LYS A 93 -9.25 -21.13 -0.75
N ARG A 94 -10.12 -21.56 0.15
CA ARG A 94 -9.75 -21.78 1.56
C ARG A 94 -8.46 -22.62 1.67
N GLY A 95 -7.59 -22.25 2.60
CA GLY A 95 -6.31 -22.92 2.82
C GLY A 95 -5.21 -22.58 1.80
N GLU A 96 -5.53 -21.92 0.69
CA GLU A 96 -4.53 -21.42 -0.28
C GLU A 96 -4.04 -20.01 0.11
N ILE A 97 -2.93 -19.60 -0.51
CA ILE A 97 -2.31 -18.30 -0.26
C ILE A 97 -2.95 -17.24 -1.17
N ALA A 98 -3.33 -16.12 -0.56
CA ALA A 98 -3.63 -14.88 -1.26
C ALA A 98 -2.48 -13.87 -1.05
N VAL A 99 -2.14 -13.14 -2.12
CA VAL A 99 -1.13 -12.08 -2.14
C VAL A 99 -1.81 -10.77 -2.46
N VAL A 100 -1.64 -9.77 -1.59
CA VAL A 100 -2.18 -8.41 -1.77
C VAL A 100 -1.09 -7.37 -1.62
N TRP A 101 -1.31 -6.19 -2.18
CA TRP A 101 -0.47 -5.02 -1.96
C TRP A 101 -1.22 -3.99 -1.14
N ALA A 102 -0.50 -3.28 -0.27
CA ALA A 102 -1.07 -2.27 0.61
C ALA A 102 -0.17 -1.04 0.75
N THR A 103 -0.77 0.06 1.19
CA THR A 103 -0.07 1.28 1.60
C THR A 103 -0.52 1.71 3.00
N ALA A 104 0.06 2.78 3.53
CA ALA A 104 -0.17 3.25 4.90
C ALA A 104 0.09 2.16 5.96
N VAL A 105 1.11 1.35 5.74
CA VAL A 105 1.46 0.19 6.57
C VAL A 105 2.33 0.51 7.79
N GLY A 106 2.50 1.80 8.08
CA GLY A 106 3.40 2.30 9.11
C GLY A 106 4.88 2.15 8.72
N ALA A 107 5.74 2.05 9.73
CA ALA A 107 7.19 1.98 9.56
C ALA A 107 7.65 0.64 8.95
N MET A 108 8.83 0.67 8.31
CA MET A 108 9.54 -0.49 7.81
C MET A 108 10.79 -0.79 8.65
N ALA A 109 11.16 -2.06 8.76
CA ALA A 109 12.36 -2.51 9.46
C ALA A 109 13.23 -3.44 8.58
N PRO A 110 14.44 -3.02 8.13
CA PRO A 110 15.02 -1.68 8.31
C PRO A 110 14.22 -0.58 7.59
N GLU A 111 14.41 0.67 8.02
CA GLU A 111 13.75 1.82 7.40
C GLU A 111 14.14 1.95 5.92
N MET A 112 13.17 2.36 5.10
CA MET A 112 13.39 2.64 3.68
C MET A 112 13.32 4.14 3.45
N ALA A 113 14.35 4.71 2.83
CA ALA A 113 14.33 6.10 2.42
C ALA A 113 13.21 6.39 1.40
N ASP A 114 12.65 7.59 1.44
CA ASP A 114 11.64 8.02 0.48
C ASP A 114 12.15 7.83 -0.98
N GLY A 115 11.31 7.21 -1.81
CA GLY A 115 11.61 6.96 -3.22
C GLY A 115 12.46 5.72 -3.48
N ALA A 116 13.05 5.10 -2.45
CA ALA A 116 13.83 3.88 -2.60
C ALA A 116 12.98 2.74 -3.19
N VAL A 117 13.56 1.97 -4.11
CA VAL A 117 12.93 0.75 -4.63
C VAL A 117 13.32 -0.45 -3.76
N ALA A 118 12.33 -1.22 -3.34
CA ALA A 118 12.51 -2.40 -2.52
C ALA A 118 13.44 -3.43 -3.19
N PRO A 119 14.28 -4.14 -2.42
CA PRO A 119 15.14 -5.20 -2.94
C PRO A 119 14.34 -6.26 -3.73
N LEU A 120 14.97 -6.84 -4.75
CA LEU A 120 14.40 -7.99 -5.48
C LEU A 120 14.68 -9.33 -4.78
N GLU A 121 15.63 -9.34 -3.84
CA GLU A 121 16.07 -10.51 -3.09
C GLU A 121 16.09 -10.21 -1.59
N PRO A 122 15.89 -11.22 -0.72
CA PRO A 122 15.92 -11.05 0.72
C PRO A 122 17.32 -10.65 1.24
N PRO A 123 17.41 -10.03 2.43
CA PRO A 123 16.30 -9.75 3.35
C PRO A 123 15.45 -8.53 2.93
N PHE A 124 14.13 -8.70 2.98
CA PHE A 124 13.18 -7.62 2.72
C PHE A 124 12.85 -6.84 4.01
N PRO A 125 12.80 -5.50 3.97
CA PRO A 125 12.22 -4.72 5.05
C PRO A 125 10.82 -5.20 5.43
N GLN A 126 10.57 -5.38 6.73
CA GLN A 126 9.29 -5.84 7.26
C GLN A 126 8.40 -4.66 7.62
N ALA A 127 7.10 -4.76 7.33
CA ALA A 127 6.13 -3.74 7.68
C ALA A 127 5.70 -3.92 9.14
N THR A 128 6.01 -2.95 10.02
CA THR A 128 5.74 -3.10 11.45
C THR A 128 4.30 -2.73 11.84
N GLY A 129 3.58 -2.01 10.98
CA GLY A 129 2.20 -1.62 11.23
C GLY A 129 1.16 -2.66 10.81
N ILE A 130 1.54 -3.74 10.14
CA ILE A 130 0.63 -4.85 9.84
C ILE A 130 0.82 -5.94 10.89
N THR A 131 -0.17 -6.07 11.78
CA THR A 131 -0.15 -7.04 12.88
C THR A 131 -1.16 -8.17 12.70
N GLY A 132 -2.09 -8.04 11.75
CA GLY A 132 -3.12 -9.03 11.50
C GLY A 132 -3.74 -8.90 10.11
N VAL A 133 -4.39 -9.99 9.69
CA VAL A 133 -5.26 -10.04 8.51
C VAL A 133 -6.52 -10.77 8.90
N THR A 134 -7.68 -10.29 8.47
CA THR A 134 -8.95 -11.02 8.59
C THR A 134 -9.68 -11.12 7.27
N VAL A 135 -10.42 -12.22 7.10
CA VAL A 135 -11.40 -12.40 6.02
C VAL A 135 -12.75 -12.67 6.70
N ASP A 136 -13.74 -11.78 6.53
CA ASP A 136 -15.00 -11.78 7.29
C ASP A 136 -14.78 -11.87 8.81
N ASP A 137 -13.81 -11.09 9.31
CA ASP A 137 -13.41 -11.08 10.73
C ASP A 137 -12.87 -12.42 11.26
N VAL A 138 -12.65 -13.41 10.38
CA VAL A 138 -11.91 -14.64 10.68
C VAL A 138 -10.41 -14.37 10.54
N PRO A 139 -9.58 -14.57 11.58
CA PRO A 139 -8.14 -14.35 11.49
C PRO A 139 -7.46 -15.24 10.46
N ALA A 140 -6.64 -14.64 9.62
CA ALA A 140 -5.81 -15.31 8.62
C ALA A 140 -4.35 -15.40 9.08
N GLN A 141 -3.68 -16.51 8.75
CA GLN A 141 -2.26 -16.67 9.02
C GLN A 141 -1.45 -15.80 8.05
N ILE A 142 -0.71 -14.82 8.58
CA ILE A 142 0.24 -14.04 7.79
C ILE A 142 1.50 -14.89 7.54
N LEU A 143 1.87 -15.01 6.27
CA LEU A 143 3.11 -15.64 5.82
C LEU A 143 4.20 -14.61 5.52
N TYR A 144 3.80 -13.40 5.12
CA TYR A 144 4.71 -12.30 4.83
C TYR A 144 3.98 -10.95 4.94
N ALA A 145 4.64 -9.95 5.50
CA ALA A 145 4.20 -8.54 5.48
C ALA A 145 5.43 -7.62 5.45
N GLY A 146 5.72 -7.03 4.30
CA GLY A 146 6.93 -6.24 4.11
C GLY A 146 6.99 -5.51 2.78
N ALA A 147 8.10 -4.86 2.51
CA ALA A 147 8.33 -4.10 1.29
C ALA A 147 8.11 -4.97 0.04
N ALA A 148 7.23 -4.53 -0.86
CA ALA A 148 6.92 -5.27 -2.07
C ALA A 148 8.12 -5.26 -3.05
N PRO A 149 8.72 -6.41 -3.38
CA PRO A 149 9.94 -6.46 -4.19
C PRO A 149 9.82 -5.69 -5.51
N GLY A 150 10.79 -4.81 -5.79
CA GLY A 150 10.82 -4.00 -7.00
C GLY A 150 9.84 -2.81 -7.03
N LEU A 151 9.02 -2.61 -5.99
CA LEU A 151 8.16 -1.44 -5.86
C LEU A 151 8.79 -0.37 -4.96
N VAL A 152 8.30 0.86 -5.09
CA VAL A 152 8.76 2.01 -4.30
C VAL A 152 8.38 1.86 -2.83
N ALA A 153 9.21 2.41 -1.93
CA ALA A 153 8.90 2.59 -0.52
C ALA A 153 7.50 3.20 -0.34
N GLY A 154 6.74 2.69 0.64
CA GLY A 154 5.32 3.02 0.83
C GLY A 154 4.35 2.00 0.25
N VAL A 155 4.85 1.01 -0.51
CA VAL A 155 4.07 -0.17 -0.94
C VAL A 155 4.57 -1.43 -0.24
N ALA A 156 3.68 -2.10 0.49
CA ALA A 156 3.92 -3.41 1.07
C ALA A 156 3.23 -4.50 0.26
N GLN A 157 3.79 -5.70 0.33
CA GLN A 157 3.13 -6.94 -0.06
C GLN A 157 2.77 -7.71 1.21
N VAL A 158 1.58 -8.31 1.21
CA VAL A 158 1.08 -9.16 2.28
C VAL A 158 0.65 -10.50 1.70
N ASN A 159 1.22 -11.59 2.22
CA ASN A 159 0.82 -12.94 1.88
C ASN A 159 0.14 -13.56 3.08
N PHE A 160 -1.04 -14.15 2.89
CA PHE A 160 -1.77 -14.81 3.97
C PHE A 160 -2.51 -16.05 3.48
N VAL A 161 -2.77 -16.97 4.39
CA VAL A 161 -3.60 -18.16 4.13
C VAL A 161 -5.06 -17.79 4.30
N VAL A 162 -5.89 -18.05 3.30
CA VAL A 162 -7.34 -17.83 3.39
C VAL A 162 -7.92 -18.79 4.43
N PRO A 163 -8.62 -18.30 5.48
CA PRO A 163 -9.11 -19.16 6.55
C PRO A 163 -10.10 -20.23 6.09
N GLU A 164 -9.97 -21.44 6.64
CA GLU A 164 -10.86 -22.58 6.38
C GLU A 164 -12.33 -22.32 6.80
N GLY A 165 -12.56 -21.36 7.69
CA GLY A 165 -13.89 -20.99 8.16
C GLY A 165 -14.67 -20.08 7.20
N ASN A 166 -14.07 -19.59 6.12
CA ASN A 166 -14.73 -18.67 5.21
C ASN A 166 -15.69 -19.38 4.26
N GLU A 167 -16.94 -18.91 4.23
CA GLU A 167 -17.88 -19.32 3.20
C GLU A 167 -17.44 -18.86 1.79
N ALA A 168 -17.99 -19.49 0.75
CA ALA A 168 -17.70 -19.14 -0.65
C ALA A 168 -18.44 -17.87 -1.12
N GLY A 169 -17.82 -17.12 -2.03
CA GLY A 169 -18.31 -15.89 -2.63
C GLY A 169 -17.48 -14.67 -2.24
N GLU A 170 -18.05 -13.48 -2.40
CA GLU A 170 -17.41 -12.22 -2.04
C GLU A 170 -17.32 -12.06 -0.51
N ARG A 171 -16.12 -11.82 0.01
CA ARG A 171 -15.81 -11.69 1.45
C ARG A 171 -15.07 -10.38 1.72
N PHE A 172 -15.12 -9.90 2.96
CA PHE A 172 -14.41 -8.69 3.37
C PHE A 172 -13.03 -9.01 3.92
N LEU A 173 -11.99 -8.55 3.22
CA LEU A 173 -10.61 -8.57 3.67
C LEU A 173 -10.29 -7.28 4.45
N ARG A 174 -9.63 -7.42 5.60
CA ARG A 174 -9.06 -6.30 6.36
C ARG A 174 -7.62 -6.60 6.78
N LEU A 175 -6.79 -5.56 6.75
CA LEU A 175 -5.49 -5.54 7.41
C LEU A 175 -5.66 -4.88 8.78
N LEU A 176 -4.90 -5.32 9.78
CA LEU A 176 -5.00 -4.82 11.15
C LEU A 176 -3.70 -4.15 11.58
N THR A 177 -3.84 -3.16 12.46
CA THR A 177 -2.77 -2.42 13.11
C THR A 177 -2.56 -2.88 14.54
N GLY A 178 -1.41 -2.50 15.14
CA GLY A 178 -0.99 -3.01 16.45
C GLY A 178 -1.88 -2.63 17.64
N ASP A 179 -2.76 -1.66 17.48
CA ASP A 179 -3.80 -1.24 18.43
C ASP A 179 -5.14 -1.98 18.22
N GLY A 180 -5.23 -2.86 17.22
CA GLY A 180 -6.44 -3.60 16.88
C GLY A 180 -7.42 -2.81 16.02
N GLU A 181 -7.03 -1.64 15.50
CA GLU A 181 -7.86 -0.92 14.53
C GLU A 181 -7.86 -1.63 13.17
N TYR A 182 -9.04 -1.65 12.57
CA TYR A 182 -9.25 -2.22 11.24
C TYR A 182 -8.86 -1.21 10.18
N GLY A 183 -7.99 -1.64 9.26
CA GLY A 183 -7.83 -1.00 7.96
C GLY A 183 -9.13 -1.00 7.16
N ILE A 184 -9.11 -0.27 6.05
CA ILE A 184 -10.30 -0.16 5.20
C ILE A 184 -10.65 -1.54 4.62
N ALA A 185 -11.88 -1.98 4.83
CA ALA A 185 -12.36 -3.26 4.30
C ALA A 185 -12.38 -3.24 2.77
N VAL A 186 -11.85 -4.29 2.15
CA VAL A 186 -11.90 -4.50 0.70
C VAL A 186 -12.57 -5.85 0.43
N ARG A 187 -13.03 -6.08 -0.79
CA ARG A 187 -13.70 -7.32 -1.19
C ARG A 187 -12.71 -8.29 -1.83
N ILE A 188 -12.82 -9.56 -1.50
CA ILE A 188 -12.03 -10.66 -2.07
C ILE A 188 -12.97 -11.83 -2.39
N TRP A 189 -12.73 -12.55 -3.49
CA TRP A 189 -13.53 -13.71 -3.88
C TRP A 189 -12.90 -15.00 -3.35
N VAL A 190 -13.69 -15.77 -2.57
CA VAL A 190 -13.26 -17.02 -1.94
C VAL A 190 -14.10 -18.18 -2.48
N GLU A 191 -13.51 -19.36 -2.65
CA GLU A 191 -14.23 -20.62 -2.95
C GLU A 191 -14.02 -21.72 -1.90
#